data_AF-A0A520WYD6-F1
#
_entry.id   AF-A0A520WYD6-F1
#
_cell.length_a   1.000
_cell.length_b   1.000
_cell.length_c   1.000
_cell.angle_alpha   90.00
_cell.angle_beta   90.00
_cell.angle_gamma   90.00
#
_symmetry.space_group_name_H-M   'P 1'
#
loop_
_entity.id
_entity.type
_entity.pdbx_description
1 polymer ?
#
loop_
_entity_poly.entity_id
_entity_poly.type
_entity_poly.pdbx_seq_one_letter_code
_entity_poly.pdbx_strand_id
1 'polypeptide(L)'
;MTRTKLQSLAAGIAIALVSAGGPAMAQDSGTAALEARVAELEAIIKELVDEKKAQPAPAAAPAAKPAAASTGSSSDYSFGGYIKLNAMFSDYSDGDLAPGSAGTQFYIPGTIPVSATPSSAGLDADVQARESRINFKSNHTLASGDKLSTYVEVDFLLSPGGNERVSNSYNPRLRHAFFKYNNWTFGQTWSTFMDVGALPESVDFIGPSESTIFDRQPLIRYTNG
;
A
#
# COMPACT_ATOMS: atom_id res chain seq x y z
N MET A 1 -26.94 -27.24 15.15
CA MET A 1 -27.60 -26.13 14.43
C MET A 1 -27.27 -24.86 15.21
N THR A 2 -26.12 -24.26 14.90
CA THR A 2 -25.50 -23.21 15.74
C THR A 2 -25.13 -22.07 14.80
N ARG A 3 -25.87 -20.96 14.89
CA ARG A 3 -25.69 -19.77 14.03
C ARG A 3 -24.58 -18.91 14.60
N THR A 4 -23.43 -18.86 13.93
CA THR A 4 -22.36 -17.90 14.21
C THR A 4 -22.70 -16.58 13.50
N LYS A 5 -22.92 -15.51 14.26
CA LYS A 5 -23.08 -14.15 13.73
C LYS A 5 -21.71 -13.62 13.32
N LEU A 6 -21.48 -13.40 12.02
CA LEU A 6 -20.43 -12.50 11.55
C LEU A 6 -20.91 -11.06 11.77
N GLN A 7 -20.17 -10.28 12.55
CA GLN A 7 -20.29 -8.82 12.54
C GLN A 7 -19.00 -8.24 11.94
N SER A 8 -19.12 -7.83 10.69
CA SER A 8 -18.15 -7.03 9.95
C SER A 8 -18.23 -5.57 10.41
N LEU A 9 -17.14 -5.04 10.96
CA LEU A 9 -16.99 -3.60 11.18
C LEU A 9 -15.93 -3.08 10.21
N ALA A 10 -16.39 -2.55 9.09
CA ALA A 10 -15.58 -1.74 8.18
C ALA A 10 -15.78 -0.27 8.59
N ALA A 11 -14.76 0.35 9.16
CA ALA A 11 -14.71 1.80 9.35
C ALA A 11 -13.83 2.38 8.25
N GLY A 12 -14.45 2.79 7.15
CA GLY A 12 -13.82 3.63 6.12
C GLY A 12 -13.85 5.08 6.58
N ILE A 13 -12.69 5.70 6.70
CA ILE A 13 -12.56 7.12 7.00
C ILE A 13 -12.59 7.88 5.67
N ALA A 14 -13.65 8.66 5.45
CA ALA A 14 -13.70 9.67 4.41
C ALA A 14 -13.31 11.03 5.02
N ILE A 15 -12.11 11.54 4.71
CA ILE A 15 -11.73 12.92 5.02
C ILE A 15 -12.19 13.76 3.82
N ALA A 16 -13.22 14.57 4.02
CA ALA A 16 -13.61 15.59 3.06
C ALA A 16 -12.63 16.77 3.15
N LEU A 17 -11.63 16.83 2.27
CA LEU A 17 -10.87 18.06 2.02
C LEU A 17 -11.71 19.00 1.15
N VAL A 18 -12.24 20.07 1.74
CA VAL A 18 -12.76 21.21 0.97
C VAL A 18 -11.64 22.25 0.86
N SER A 19 -11.05 22.32 -0.33
CA SER A 19 -10.11 23.38 -0.72
C SER A 19 -10.87 24.68 -1.00
N ALA A 20 -10.62 25.72 -0.21
CA ALA A 20 -11.01 27.09 -0.55
C ALA A 20 -9.74 27.88 -0.92
N GLY A 21 -9.53 28.11 -2.22
CA GLY A 21 -8.56 29.05 -2.75
C GLY A 21 -9.22 30.39 -3.09
N GLY A 22 -8.57 31.50 -2.74
CA GLY A 22 -8.93 32.86 -3.15
C GLY A 22 -8.37 33.93 -2.18
N PRO A 23 -7.84 35.07 -2.67
CA PRO A 23 -6.88 35.88 -1.94
C PRO A 23 -7.51 36.77 -0.85
N ALA A 24 -6.65 37.09 0.11
CA ALA A 24 -6.91 37.90 1.28
C ALA A 24 -7.61 39.24 1.00
N MET A 25 -8.75 39.44 1.67
CA MET A 25 -9.25 40.73 2.11
C MET A 25 -9.70 40.54 3.57
N ALA A 26 -9.26 41.41 4.45
CA ALA A 26 -9.50 41.34 5.88
C ALA A 26 -10.99 41.27 6.20
N GLN A 27 -11.41 40.23 6.94
CA GLN A 27 -12.73 40.20 7.55
C GLN A 27 -12.62 39.53 8.92
N ASP A 28 -12.76 40.36 9.95
CA ASP A 28 -12.84 40.07 11.39
C ASP A 28 -13.97 39.05 11.75
N SER A 29 -14.70 38.56 10.76
CA SER A 29 -15.72 37.51 10.86
C SER A 29 -15.17 36.08 10.68
N GLY A 30 -13.96 35.93 10.14
CA GLY A 30 -13.34 34.62 9.90
C GLY A 30 -12.64 34.02 11.13
N THR A 31 -12.05 34.87 11.97
CA THR A 31 -11.36 34.50 13.22
C THR A 31 -12.32 33.91 14.24
N ALA A 32 -13.47 34.56 14.48
CA ALA A 32 -14.49 34.03 15.38
C ALA A 32 -15.08 32.69 14.89
N ALA A 33 -15.24 32.52 13.58
CA ALA A 33 -15.71 31.27 12.98
C ALA A 33 -14.65 30.15 13.06
N LEU A 34 -13.36 30.50 12.94
CA LEU A 34 -12.26 29.56 13.15
C LEU A 34 -12.15 29.15 14.62
N GLU A 35 -12.23 30.09 15.56
CA GLU A 35 -12.18 29.82 17.00
C GLU A 35 -13.35 28.93 17.44
N ALA A 36 -14.54 29.15 16.90
CA ALA A 36 -15.69 28.26 17.13
C ALA A 36 -15.45 26.83 16.62
N ARG A 37 -14.83 26.68 15.44
CA ARG A 37 -14.47 25.36 14.89
C ARG A 37 -13.33 24.68 15.64
N VAL A 38 -12.37 25.45 16.14
CA VAL A 38 -11.29 24.92 16.99
C VAL A 38 -11.87 24.40 18.31
N ALA A 39 -12.78 25.15 18.94
CA ALA A 39 -13.46 24.70 20.15
C ALA A 39 -14.29 23.41 19.93
N GLU A 40 -14.95 23.29 18.78
CA GLU A 40 -15.68 22.08 18.39
C GLU A 40 -14.74 20.88 18.17
N LEU A 41 -13.62 21.08 17.47
CA LEU A 41 -12.60 20.05 17.26
C LEU A 41 -11.95 19.61 18.57
N GLU A 42 -11.66 20.54 19.48
CA GLU A 42 -11.13 20.22 20.81
C GLU A 42 -12.12 19.40 21.65
N ALA A 43 -13.41 19.70 21.53
CA ALA A 43 -14.46 18.91 22.19
C ALA A 43 -14.53 17.48 21.64
N ILE A 44 -14.49 17.31 20.31
CA ILE A 44 -14.49 16.00 19.65
C ILE A 44 -13.20 15.21 20.00
N ILE A 45 -12.04 15.87 20.00
CA ILE A 45 -10.78 15.23 20.38
C ILE A 45 -10.84 14.77 21.84
N LYS A 46 -11.40 15.59 22.74
CA LYS A 46 -11.56 15.21 24.14
C LYS A 46 -12.49 14.03 24.32
N GLU A 47 -13.61 14.00 23.62
CA GLU A 47 -14.54 12.86 23.62
C GLU A 47 -13.86 11.59 23.11
N LEU A 48 -13.11 11.65 22.00
CA LEU A 48 -12.38 10.52 21.45
C LEU A 48 -11.23 10.05 22.36
N VAL A 49 -10.57 10.98 23.06
CA VAL A 49 -9.52 10.65 24.04
C VAL A 49 -10.13 10.00 25.28
N ASP A 50 -11.29 10.45 25.73
CA ASP A 50 -12.01 9.86 26.84
C ASP A 50 -12.61 8.50 26.45
N GLU A 51 -13.08 8.32 25.21
CA GLU A 51 -13.50 7.02 24.65
C GLU A 51 -12.31 6.05 24.56
N LYS A 52 -11.13 6.51 24.13
CA LYS A 52 -9.88 5.74 24.15
C LYS A 52 -9.40 5.37 25.56
N LYS A 53 -9.64 6.22 26.56
CA LYS A 53 -9.30 5.93 27.97
C LYS A 53 -10.34 5.02 28.65
N ALA A 54 -11.60 5.12 28.24
CA ALA A 54 -12.69 4.25 28.69
C ALA A 54 -12.67 2.89 28.00
N GLN A 55 -11.93 2.75 26.89
CA GLN A 55 -11.61 1.47 26.29
C GLN A 55 -10.79 0.68 27.32
N PRO A 56 -11.31 -0.44 27.85
CA PRO A 56 -10.60 -1.20 28.86
C PRO A 56 -9.23 -1.61 28.29
N ALA A 57 -8.18 -1.37 29.08
CA ALA A 57 -6.86 -1.94 28.80
C ALA A 57 -7.05 -3.42 28.42
N PRO A 58 -6.34 -3.96 27.41
CA PRO A 58 -6.48 -5.35 27.03
C PRO A 58 -6.40 -6.19 28.31
N ALA A 59 -7.49 -6.89 28.62
CA ALA A 59 -7.52 -7.76 29.78
C ALA A 59 -6.28 -8.65 29.73
N ALA A 60 -5.51 -8.68 30.82
CA ALA A 60 -4.36 -9.56 30.94
C ALA A 60 -4.75 -10.94 30.39
N ALA A 61 -4.05 -11.36 29.33
CA ALA A 61 -4.31 -12.63 28.70
C ALA A 61 -4.35 -13.71 29.80
N PRO A 62 -5.37 -14.60 29.81
CA PRO A 62 -5.41 -15.67 30.79
C PRO A 62 -4.07 -16.41 30.74
N ALA A 63 -3.46 -16.59 31.92
CA ALA A 63 -2.19 -17.28 32.08
C ALA A 63 -2.16 -18.50 31.16
N ALA A 64 -1.17 -18.53 30.26
CA ALA A 64 -1.01 -19.63 29.33
C ALA A 64 -0.98 -20.94 30.13
N LYS A 65 -2.03 -21.75 29.97
CA LYS A 65 -1.94 -23.18 30.27
C LYS A 65 -0.68 -23.67 29.54
N PRO A 66 0.20 -24.46 30.17
CA PRO A 66 1.34 -25.03 29.46
C PRO A 66 0.76 -25.72 28.23
N ALA A 67 1.16 -25.24 27.05
CA ALA A 67 0.76 -25.83 25.80
C ALA A 67 1.18 -27.29 25.88
N ALA A 68 0.20 -28.19 25.98
CA ALA A 68 0.44 -29.58 25.66
C ALA A 68 1.08 -29.55 24.27
N ALA A 69 2.28 -30.11 24.14
CA ALA A 69 2.99 -30.18 22.88
C ALA A 69 2.01 -30.72 21.83
N SER A 70 1.56 -29.85 20.92
CA SER A 70 0.66 -30.27 19.86
C SER A 70 1.51 -31.12 18.93
N THR A 71 1.41 -32.44 19.05
CA THR A 71 1.96 -33.44 18.12
C THR A 71 1.17 -33.47 16.80
N GLY A 72 0.61 -32.34 16.38
CA GLY A 72 -0.25 -32.21 15.22
C GLY A 72 0.30 -31.20 14.23
N SER A 73 0.36 -31.58 12.96
CA SER A 73 0.61 -30.64 11.88
C SER A 73 -0.52 -29.62 11.77
N SER A 74 -0.20 -28.36 11.51
CA SER A 74 -1.18 -27.29 11.29
C SER A 74 -0.98 -26.66 9.91
N SER A 75 -2.05 -26.11 9.34
CA SER A 75 -2.00 -25.43 8.04
C SER A 75 -2.99 -24.28 8.03
N ASP A 76 -2.51 -23.10 7.65
CA ASP A 76 -3.31 -21.89 7.42
C ASP A 76 -3.14 -21.44 5.97
N TYR A 77 -4.22 -20.89 5.43
CA TYR A 77 -4.27 -20.32 4.09
C TYR A 77 -4.95 -18.96 4.19
N SER A 78 -4.35 -17.97 3.52
CA SER A 78 -4.90 -16.62 3.45
C SER A 78 -4.77 -16.05 2.05
N PHE A 79 -5.80 -15.29 1.67
CA PHE A 79 -5.77 -14.40 0.51
C PHE A 79 -5.76 -12.97 1.02
N GLY A 80 -5.01 -12.12 0.35
CA GLY A 80 -4.89 -10.71 0.69
C GLY A 80 -4.64 -9.87 -0.54
N GLY A 81 -4.30 -8.61 -0.29
CA GLY A 81 -4.11 -7.61 -1.33
C GLY A 81 -4.96 -6.38 -1.08
N TYR A 82 -5.11 -5.57 -2.11
CA TYR A 82 -5.88 -4.34 -2.06
C TYR A 82 -6.28 -3.89 -3.48
N ILE A 83 -7.33 -3.07 -3.54
CA ILE A 83 -7.70 -2.34 -4.75
C ILE A 83 -7.26 -0.89 -4.54
N LYS A 84 -6.57 -0.31 -5.53
CA LYS A 84 -6.11 1.08 -5.49
C LYS A 84 -6.43 1.77 -6.80
N LEU A 85 -6.99 2.95 -6.72
CA LEU A 85 -7.24 3.86 -7.83
C LEU A 85 -6.31 5.06 -7.67
N ASN A 86 -5.49 5.32 -8.68
CA ASN A 86 -4.56 6.44 -8.72
C ASN A 86 -4.98 7.40 -9.82
N ALA A 87 -4.85 8.70 -9.55
CA ALA A 87 -4.95 9.76 -10.54
C ALA A 87 -3.68 10.61 -10.47
N MET A 88 -2.98 10.74 -11.58
CA MET A 88 -1.73 11.48 -11.71
C MET A 88 -1.92 12.57 -12.76
N PHE A 89 -1.58 13.80 -12.39
CA PHE A 89 -1.67 14.97 -13.25
C PHE A 89 -0.27 15.56 -13.40
N SER A 90 0.23 15.60 -14.64
CA SER A 90 1.57 16.07 -14.96
C SER A 90 1.51 17.18 -15.99
N ASP A 91 2.28 18.24 -15.76
CA ASP A 91 2.42 19.38 -16.69
C ASP A 91 3.90 19.48 -17.05
N TYR A 92 4.21 19.26 -18.32
CA TYR A 92 5.59 19.21 -18.82
C TYR A 92 5.87 20.45 -19.69
N SER A 93 7.04 21.07 -19.48
CA SER A 93 7.46 22.24 -20.26
C SER A 93 7.99 21.90 -21.66
N ASP A 94 8.37 20.65 -21.88
CA ASP A 94 9.26 20.24 -22.98
C ASP A 94 8.81 18.94 -23.69
N GLY A 95 7.49 18.76 -23.85
CA GLY A 95 6.87 17.65 -24.59
C GLY A 95 6.09 16.68 -23.70
N ASP A 96 5.23 15.86 -24.32
CA ASP A 96 4.35 14.92 -23.61
C ASP A 96 5.04 13.56 -23.43
N LEU A 97 4.63 12.82 -22.39
CA LEU A 97 4.98 11.42 -22.28
C LEU A 97 4.20 10.57 -23.28
N ALA A 98 4.83 9.50 -23.78
CA ALA A 98 4.09 8.52 -24.58
C ALA A 98 2.98 7.87 -23.72
N PRO A 99 1.75 7.71 -24.26
CA PRO A 99 0.67 7.03 -23.55
C PRO A 99 1.08 5.66 -23.04
N GLY A 100 0.77 5.37 -21.77
CA GLY A 100 1.08 4.09 -21.12
C GLY A 100 2.56 3.87 -20.78
N SER A 101 3.43 4.87 -20.99
CA SER A 101 4.84 4.78 -20.58
C SER A 101 5.00 4.65 -19.06
N ALA A 102 6.19 4.26 -18.61
CA ALA A 102 6.45 4.12 -17.18
C ALA A 102 6.29 5.45 -16.42
N GLY A 103 6.61 6.58 -17.07
CA GLY A 103 6.49 7.91 -16.48
C GLY A 103 5.06 8.40 -16.29
N THR A 104 4.07 7.85 -17.02
CA THR A 104 2.65 8.16 -16.76
C THR A 104 2.10 7.34 -15.59
N GLN A 105 2.77 6.23 -15.24
CA GLN A 105 2.36 5.33 -14.18
C GLN A 105 3.01 5.65 -12.83
N PHE A 106 4.20 6.25 -12.86
CA PHE A 106 5.04 6.58 -11.71
C PHE A 106 5.78 7.87 -11.93
N TYR A 107 6.13 8.55 -10.85
CA TYR A 107 7.17 9.56 -10.92
C TYR A 107 8.54 8.90 -11.14
N ILE A 108 9.10 9.05 -12.35
CA ILE A 108 10.46 8.62 -12.69
C ILE A 108 11.20 9.81 -13.32
N PRO A 109 12.13 10.46 -12.61
CA PRO A 109 12.83 11.65 -13.10
C PRO A 109 13.49 11.45 -14.47
N GLY A 110 14.09 10.29 -14.71
CA GLY A 110 14.74 9.96 -15.99
C GLY A 110 13.80 9.83 -17.19
N THR A 111 12.48 9.84 -16.97
CA THR A 111 11.48 9.85 -18.05
C THR A 111 10.95 11.24 -18.38
N ILE A 112 11.27 12.26 -17.57
CA ILE A 112 10.79 13.63 -17.79
C ILE A 112 11.31 14.13 -19.15
N PRO A 113 10.40 14.55 -20.07
CA PRO A 113 10.80 15.09 -21.37
C PRO A 113 11.70 16.31 -21.23
N VAL A 114 12.79 16.34 -21.99
CA VAL A 114 13.68 17.49 -22.11
C VAL A 114 13.92 17.78 -23.60
N SER A 115 13.76 19.04 -23.98
CA SER A 115 13.86 19.49 -25.37
C SER A 115 14.79 20.69 -25.45
N ALA A 116 15.59 20.78 -26.51
CA ALA A 116 16.42 21.95 -26.79
C ALA A 116 15.58 23.16 -27.28
N THR A 117 14.35 22.92 -27.70
CA THR A 117 13.39 23.96 -28.11
C THR A 117 12.13 23.80 -27.25
N PRO A 118 11.77 24.80 -26.43
CA PRO A 118 10.59 24.71 -25.59
C PRO A 118 9.37 24.33 -26.42
N SER A 119 8.74 23.22 -26.06
CA SER A 119 7.47 22.80 -26.63
C SER A 119 6.54 22.55 -25.45
N SER A 120 5.56 23.44 -25.26
CA SER A 120 4.57 23.24 -24.22
C SER A 120 3.84 21.92 -24.46
N ALA A 121 3.91 21.04 -23.49
CA ALA A 121 3.02 19.90 -23.41
C ALA A 121 1.70 20.33 -22.75
N GLY A 122 0.66 19.54 -22.95
CA GLY A 122 -0.62 19.77 -22.27
C GLY A 122 -0.57 19.27 -20.84
N LEU A 123 -1.67 19.47 -20.10
CA LEU A 123 -1.90 18.72 -18.87
C LEU A 123 -2.14 17.24 -19.23
N ASP A 124 -1.22 16.38 -18.82
CA ASP A 124 -1.36 14.93 -18.89
C ASP A 124 -2.11 14.41 -17.66
N ALA A 125 -3.18 13.65 -17.89
CA ALA A 125 -3.97 13.02 -16.83
C ALA A 125 -3.99 11.49 -17.01
N ASP A 126 -3.38 10.76 -16.08
CA ASP A 126 -3.43 9.29 -16.02
C ASP A 126 -4.30 8.86 -14.83
N VAL A 127 -5.33 8.05 -15.10
CA VAL A 127 -6.17 7.45 -14.06
C VAL A 127 -6.12 5.94 -14.21
N GLN A 128 -5.66 5.24 -13.17
CA GLN A 128 -5.32 3.83 -13.25
C GLN A 128 -5.65 3.04 -11.98
N ALA A 129 -5.96 1.76 -12.16
CA ALA A 129 -6.10 0.79 -11.07
C ALA A 129 -4.99 -0.28 -11.05
N ARG A 130 -3.94 -0.08 -11.86
CA ARG A 130 -2.88 -1.06 -12.16
C ARG A 130 -2.06 -1.48 -10.93
N GLU A 131 -2.01 -0.63 -9.90
CA GLU A 131 -1.32 -0.93 -8.65
C GLU A 131 -2.08 -1.93 -7.76
N SER A 132 -3.36 -2.20 -8.04
CA SER A 132 -4.14 -3.18 -7.27
C SER A 132 -3.40 -4.51 -7.16
N ARG A 133 -3.37 -5.08 -5.96
CA ARG A 133 -2.59 -6.28 -5.65
C ARG A 133 -3.48 -7.39 -5.18
N ILE A 134 -3.08 -8.60 -5.53
CA ILE A 134 -3.66 -9.84 -5.03
C ILE A 134 -2.52 -10.74 -4.57
N ASN A 135 -2.66 -11.32 -3.39
CA ASN A 135 -1.71 -12.29 -2.88
C ASN A 135 -2.39 -13.50 -2.25
N PHE A 136 -1.62 -14.59 -2.23
CA PHE A 136 -1.94 -15.82 -1.54
C PHE A 136 -0.76 -16.21 -0.66
N LYS A 137 -1.07 -16.65 0.56
CA LYS A 137 -0.10 -17.13 1.54
C LYS A 137 -0.58 -18.46 2.12
N SER A 138 0.36 -19.39 2.31
CA SER A 138 0.13 -20.57 3.16
C SER A 138 1.20 -20.65 4.25
N ASN A 139 0.83 -21.12 5.43
CA ASN A 139 1.79 -21.48 6.48
C ASN A 139 1.45 -22.85 7.03
N HIS A 140 2.46 -23.70 7.16
CA HIS A 140 2.34 -25.07 7.63
C HIS A 140 3.34 -25.31 8.76
N THR A 141 2.88 -25.90 9.86
CA THR A 141 3.76 -26.55 10.84
C THR A 141 3.69 -28.04 10.58
N LEU A 142 4.81 -28.65 10.21
CA LEU A 142 4.93 -30.07 9.91
C LEU A 142 4.90 -30.88 11.21
N ALA A 143 4.65 -32.19 11.10
CA ALA A 143 4.70 -33.08 12.26
C ALA A 143 6.11 -33.13 12.90
N SER A 144 7.16 -32.83 12.14
CA SER A 144 8.53 -32.68 12.63
C SER A 144 8.75 -31.41 13.48
N GLY A 145 7.81 -30.47 13.47
CA GLY A 145 7.97 -29.13 14.03
C GLY A 145 8.54 -28.10 13.06
N ASP A 146 8.98 -28.53 11.87
CA ASP A 146 9.47 -27.64 10.82
C ASP A 146 8.37 -26.73 10.28
N LYS A 147 8.75 -25.54 9.83
CA LYS A 147 7.84 -24.53 9.29
C LYS A 147 8.02 -24.41 7.78
N LEU A 148 6.92 -24.52 7.04
CA LEU A 148 6.87 -24.27 5.61
C LEU A 148 5.88 -23.13 5.33
N SER A 149 6.33 -22.06 4.70
CA SER A 149 5.46 -20.95 4.28
C SER A 149 5.57 -20.73 2.77
N THR A 150 4.48 -20.41 2.09
CA THR A 150 4.48 -20.01 0.67
C THR A 150 3.88 -18.63 0.51
N TYR A 151 4.33 -17.86 -0.48
CA TYR A 151 3.78 -16.56 -0.81
C TYR A 151 3.86 -16.29 -2.31
N VAL A 152 2.72 -15.95 -2.89
CA VAL A 152 2.60 -15.50 -4.29
C VAL A 152 1.86 -14.17 -4.30
N GLU A 153 2.38 -13.18 -5.02
CA GLU A 153 1.77 -11.86 -5.16
C GLU A 153 1.90 -11.35 -6.59
N VAL A 154 0.80 -10.75 -7.09
CA VAL A 154 0.73 -10.12 -8.41
C VAL A 154 0.22 -8.68 -8.33
N ASP A 155 0.66 -7.85 -9.26
CA ASP A 155 0.04 -6.55 -9.61
C ASP A 155 -0.14 -6.45 -11.14
N PHE A 156 -0.50 -5.27 -11.65
CA PHE A 156 -0.73 -5.03 -13.09
C PHE A 156 0.09 -3.84 -13.63
N LEU A 157 1.07 -3.38 -12.86
CA LEU A 157 1.91 -2.21 -13.19
C LEU A 157 2.94 -2.55 -14.27
N LEU A 158 3.22 -1.60 -15.16
CA LEU A 158 4.18 -1.71 -16.28
C LEU A 158 4.00 -2.96 -17.17
N SER A 159 2.85 -3.60 -17.09
CA SER A 159 2.63 -4.85 -17.77
C SER A 159 2.21 -4.56 -19.22
N PRO A 160 2.92 -5.10 -20.23
CA PRO A 160 2.47 -4.96 -21.61
C PRO A 160 1.08 -5.60 -21.74
N GLY A 161 0.22 -5.06 -22.59
CA GLY A 161 -1.17 -5.51 -22.66
C GLY A 161 -1.97 -4.78 -23.72
N GLY A 162 -3.24 -4.49 -23.38
CA GLY A 162 -4.10 -3.64 -24.19
C GLY A 162 -3.70 -2.16 -24.12
N ASN A 163 -4.60 -1.32 -24.62
CA ASN A 163 -4.47 0.14 -24.57
C ASN A 163 -5.84 0.76 -24.36
N GLU A 164 -5.84 2.06 -24.11
CA GLU A 164 -6.99 2.90 -23.87
C GLU A 164 -7.98 2.89 -25.06
N ARG A 165 -7.50 2.60 -26.28
CA ARG A 165 -8.33 2.57 -27.50
C ARG A 165 -9.27 1.36 -27.58
N VAL A 166 -8.91 0.22 -26.98
CA VAL A 166 -9.68 -1.03 -27.17
C VAL A 166 -10.25 -1.57 -25.87
N SER A 167 -9.41 -1.85 -24.88
CA SER A 167 -9.83 -2.62 -23.69
C SER A 167 -9.22 -2.15 -22.37
N ASN A 168 -8.19 -1.30 -22.42
CA ASN A 168 -7.43 -0.84 -21.26
C ASN A 168 -7.01 -1.99 -20.32
N SER A 169 -6.67 -3.14 -20.90
CA SER A 169 -6.36 -4.37 -20.17
C SER A 169 -4.86 -4.51 -19.90
N TYR A 170 -4.51 -5.13 -18.76
CA TYR A 170 -3.13 -5.30 -18.32
C TYR A 170 -2.89 -6.75 -17.91
N ASN A 171 -1.70 -7.26 -18.25
CA ASN A 171 -1.28 -8.58 -17.83
C ASN A 171 -0.92 -8.59 -16.32
N PRO A 172 -1.20 -9.67 -15.58
CA PRO A 172 -0.68 -9.82 -14.23
C PRO A 172 0.85 -9.93 -14.25
N ARG A 173 1.53 -9.12 -13.44
CA ARG A 173 2.97 -9.18 -13.21
C ARG A 173 3.27 -9.86 -11.89
N LEU A 174 4.14 -10.85 -11.95
CA LEU A 174 4.63 -11.56 -10.76
C LEU A 174 5.56 -10.65 -9.95
N ARG A 175 5.22 -10.41 -8.69
CA ARG A 175 6.05 -9.63 -7.76
C ARG A 175 6.82 -10.55 -6.84
N HIS A 176 6.10 -11.41 -6.13
CA HIS A 176 6.67 -12.41 -5.23
C HIS A 176 6.19 -13.80 -5.63
N ALA A 177 7.12 -14.76 -5.63
CA ALA A 177 6.83 -16.18 -5.74
C ALA A 177 7.95 -16.93 -5.04
N PHE A 178 7.77 -17.19 -3.75
CA PHE A 178 8.77 -17.85 -2.94
C PHE A 178 8.13 -18.76 -1.90
N PHE A 179 8.92 -19.69 -1.40
CA PHE A 179 8.60 -20.41 -0.18
C PHE A 179 9.74 -20.29 0.82
N LYS A 180 9.40 -20.46 2.10
CA LYS A 180 10.34 -20.51 3.21
C LYS A 180 10.24 -21.87 3.87
N TYR A 181 11.39 -22.51 4.09
CA TYR A 181 11.49 -23.71 4.90
C TYR A 181 12.43 -23.43 6.06
N ASN A 182 11.88 -23.35 7.27
CA ASN A 182 12.57 -22.86 8.45
C ASN A 182 13.25 -21.50 8.17
N ASN A 183 14.58 -21.45 8.28
CA ASN A 183 15.40 -20.25 8.07
C ASN A 183 15.80 -20.03 6.61
N TRP A 184 15.41 -20.90 5.69
CA TRP A 184 15.73 -20.79 4.26
C TRP A 184 14.57 -20.19 3.46
N THR A 185 14.90 -19.37 2.48
CA THR A 185 13.98 -18.78 1.49
C THR A 185 14.44 -19.17 0.09
N PHE A 186 13.51 -19.61 -0.76
CA PHE A 186 13.75 -19.98 -2.15
C PHE A 186 12.71 -19.33 -3.07
N GLY A 187 13.16 -18.70 -4.15
CA GLY A 187 12.28 -18.13 -5.18
C GLY A 187 12.47 -16.62 -5.34
N GLN A 188 11.53 -15.97 -6.02
CA GLN A 188 11.57 -14.54 -6.31
C GLN A 188 11.01 -13.72 -5.14
N THR A 189 11.86 -12.90 -4.54
CA THR A 189 11.47 -11.95 -3.50
C THR A 189 12.46 -10.79 -3.43
N TRP A 190 12.26 -9.89 -2.48
CA TRP A 190 13.16 -8.76 -2.24
C TRP A 190 14.63 -9.19 -2.14
N SER A 191 15.49 -8.49 -2.89
CA SER A 191 16.95 -8.60 -2.77
C SER A 191 17.39 -8.37 -1.32
N THR A 192 18.50 -8.98 -0.92
CA THR A 192 19.08 -8.79 0.42
C THR A 192 19.56 -7.35 0.64
N PHE A 193 19.82 -6.60 -0.42
CA PHE A 193 20.19 -5.17 -0.35
C PHE A 193 18.97 -4.23 -0.27
N MET A 194 17.74 -4.76 -0.37
CA MET A 194 16.52 -3.96 -0.29
C MET A 194 15.96 -3.95 1.14
N ASP A 195 15.90 -2.76 1.75
CA ASP A 195 15.24 -2.52 3.03
C ASP A 195 13.85 -1.91 2.82
N VAL A 196 12.83 -2.76 2.91
CA VAL A 196 11.43 -2.34 2.78
C VAL A 196 10.94 -1.49 3.96
N GLY A 197 11.61 -1.53 5.11
CA GLY A 197 11.28 -0.75 6.30
C GLY A 197 11.79 0.69 6.23
N ALA A 198 12.76 0.96 5.35
CA ALA A 198 13.31 2.29 5.10
C ALA A 198 12.46 3.11 4.12
N LEU A 199 11.47 2.50 3.45
CA LEU A 199 10.61 3.21 2.51
C LEU A 199 9.65 4.15 3.25
N PRO A 200 9.63 5.45 2.91
CA PRO A 200 8.60 6.34 3.41
C PRO A 200 7.23 5.92 2.86
N GLU A 201 6.19 6.23 3.61
CA GLU A 201 4.83 6.15 3.08
C GLU A 201 4.67 7.19 1.96
N SER A 202 4.15 6.75 0.83
CA SER A 202 4.04 7.57 -0.39
C SER A 202 2.83 7.14 -1.18
N VAL A 203 2.14 8.12 -1.76
CA VAL A 203 1.02 7.89 -2.68
C VAL A 203 1.53 7.31 -4.00
N ASP A 204 2.68 7.80 -4.49
CA ASP A 204 3.40 7.24 -5.64
C ASP A 204 4.02 5.89 -5.26
N PHE A 205 3.95 4.92 -6.19
CA PHE A 205 4.33 3.53 -5.95
C PHE A 205 5.83 3.32 -5.72
N ILE A 206 6.69 4.10 -6.38
CA ILE A 206 8.16 3.96 -6.25
C ILE A 206 8.64 4.75 -5.02
N GLY A 207 8.06 5.92 -4.75
CA GLY A 207 8.51 6.81 -3.69
C GLY A 207 9.83 7.49 -4.06
N PRO A 208 10.89 7.48 -3.21
CA PRO A 208 12.18 8.11 -3.51
C PRO A 208 12.97 7.30 -4.56
N SER A 209 12.55 7.44 -5.81
CA SER A 209 13.07 6.69 -6.97
C SER A 209 14.58 6.81 -7.16
N GLU A 210 15.19 7.87 -6.66
CA GLU A 210 16.60 8.21 -6.86
C GLU A 210 17.54 7.62 -5.80
N SER A 211 17.03 7.05 -4.70
CA SER A 211 17.84 6.73 -3.50
C SER A 211 17.58 5.36 -2.88
N THR A 212 16.80 4.50 -3.53
CA THR A 212 16.41 3.19 -2.99
C THR A 212 16.77 2.05 -3.95
N ILE A 213 17.31 0.96 -3.40
CA ILE A 213 17.52 -0.29 -4.15
C ILE A 213 16.16 -0.98 -4.30
N PHE A 214 15.50 -0.83 -5.44
CA PHE A 214 14.15 -1.39 -5.64
C PHE A 214 14.17 -2.63 -6.54
N ASP A 215 14.58 -3.78 -5.99
CA ASP A 215 14.71 -5.01 -6.78
C ASP A 215 14.15 -6.27 -6.08
N ARG A 216 13.51 -7.11 -6.90
CA ARG A 216 13.11 -8.48 -6.54
C ARG A 216 13.70 -9.43 -7.56
N GLN A 217 14.37 -10.46 -7.08
CA GLN A 217 15.05 -11.43 -7.93
C GLN A 217 14.92 -12.85 -7.37
N PRO A 218 15.05 -13.89 -8.21
CA PRO A 218 15.19 -15.27 -7.74
C PRO A 218 16.42 -15.41 -6.85
N LEU A 219 16.24 -15.97 -5.65
CA LEU A 219 17.32 -16.16 -4.70
C LEU A 219 17.17 -17.42 -3.86
N ILE A 220 18.29 -17.81 -3.25
CA ILE A 220 18.36 -18.74 -2.12
C ILE A 220 18.99 -17.95 -0.97
N ARG A 221 18.24 -17.78 0.12
CA ARG A 221 18.69 -16.96 1.27
C ARG A 221 18.47 -17.70 2.58
N TYR A 222 19.48 -17.68 3.44
CA TYR A 222 19.38 -18.08 4.83
C TYR A 222 19.20 -16.84 5.73
N THR A 223 18.33 -16.92 6.73
CA THR A 223 18.09 -15.85 7.70
C THR A 223 18.32 -16.37 9.11
N ASN A 224 19.23 -15.74 9.83
CA ASN A 224 19.58 -16.03 11.22
C ASN A 224 19.78 -14.71 11.97
N GLY A 225 19.31 -14.64 13.21
CA GLY A 225 19.24 -13.40 13.99
C GLY A 225 18.02 -13.36 14.88
#